data_AF-A0A938FAM9-F1
#
_entry.id   AF-A0A938FAM9-F1
#
_cell.length_a   1.000
_cell.length_b   1.000
_cell.length_c   1.000
_cell.angle_alpha   90.00
_cell.angle_beta   90.00
_cell.angle_gamma   90.00
#
_symmetry.space_group_name_H-M   'P 1'
#
loop_
_entity.id
_entity.type
_entity.pdbx_description
1 polymer ?
#
loop_
_entity_poly.entity_id
_entity_poly.type
_entity_poly.pdbx_seq_one_letter_code
_entity_poly.pdbx_strand_id
1 'polypeptide(L)'
;MAIDNATVKKFVVPDRFKPVLGASGFYILMMSVFIYFAPSVFLNIGMFTAVFLSLPLYMIMGLALVFVTVSGEIDLSFPSILALTGLIFSLTLKATDFNFWLAFLASLITGVACGL
;
A
#
# COMPACT_ATOMS: atom_id res chain seq x y z
N MET A 1 39.20 -46.04 0.39
CA MET A 1 38.92 -44.68 -0.11
C MET A 1 37.71 -44.17 0.66
N ALA A 2 37.93 -43.43 1.74
CA ALA A 2 36.85 -42.90 2.56
C ALA A 2 36.40 -41.58 1.93
N ILE A 3 35.15 -41.53 1.48
CA ILE A 3 34.49 -40.33 0.99
C ILE A 3 34.17 -39.46 2.20
N ASP A 4 34.95 -38.40 2.37
CA ASP A 4 34.74 -37.34 3.36
C ASP A 4 33.42 -36.62 3.02
N ASN A 5 32.40 -36.84 3.85
CA ASN A 5 31.11 -36.18 3.73
C ASN A 5 31.29 -34.74 4.21
N ALA A 6 31.56 -33.84 3.27
CA ALA A 6 31.58 -32.40 3.51
C ALA A 6 30.24 -31.97 4.10
N THR A 7 30.17 -31.82 5.42
CA THR A 7 29.00 -31.36 6.14
C THR A 7 28.72 -29.93 5.71
N VAL A 8 27.76 -29.75 4.80
CA VAL A 8 27.22 -28.43 4.45
C VAL A 8 26.71 -27.82 5.74
N LYS A 9 27.44 -26.83 6.28
CA LYS A 9 27.11 -26.14 7.52
C LYS A 9 25.81 -25.38 7.28
N LYS A 10 24.68 -26.03 7.57
CA LYS A 10 23.34 -25.49 7.37
C LYS A 10 23.23 -24.29 8.30
N PHE A 11 23.30 -23.08 7.74
CA PHE A 11 23.08 -21.85 8.50
C PHE A 11 21.63 -21.83 8.94
N VAL A 12 21.36 -22.33 10.15
CA VAL A 12 20.01 -22.38 10.71
C VAL A 12 19.73 -21.00 11.32
N VAL A 13 18.94 -20.21 10.61
CA VAL A 13 18.38 -18.97 11.14
C VAL A 13 17.48 -19.33 12.33
N PRO A 14 17.67 -18.71 13.51
CA PRO A 14 16.82 -18.97 14.68
C PRO A 14 15.36 -18.61 14.37
N ASP A 15 14.39 -19.39 14.87
CA ASP A 15 12.96 -19.23 14.54
C ASP A 15 12.40 -17.84 14.82
N ARG A 16 12.95 -17.13 15.81
CA ARG A 16 12.59 -15.74 16.13
C ARG A 16 12.94 -14.73 15.02
N PHE A 17 13.97 -15.00 14.22
CA PHE A 17 14.45 -14.09 13.18
C PHE A 17 13.89 -14.44 11.80
N LYS A 18 13.33 -15.64 11.61
CA LYS A 18 12.74 -16.05 10.33
C LYS A 18 11.64 -15.09 9.85
N PRO A 19 10.69 -14.63 10.70
CA PRO A 19 9.66 -13.68 10.27
C PRO A 19 10.26 -12.31 9.91
N VAL A 20 11.23 -11.84 10.69
CA VAL A 20 11.87 -10.53 10.47
C VAL A 20 12.67 -10.53 9.18
N LEU A 21 13.46 -11.59 8.93
CA LEU A 21 14.24 -11.75 7.71
C LEU A 21 13.34 -11.97 6.48
N GLY A 22 12.25 -12.71 6.63
CA GLY A 22 11.25 -12.88 5.58
C GLY A 22 10.58 -11.55 5.21
N ALA A 23 10.09 -10.81 6.21
CA ALA A 23 9.43 -9.52 6.01
C ALA A 23 10.38 -8.46 5.43
N SER A 24 11.61 -8.36 5.97
CA SER A 24 12.62 -7.43 5.45
C SER A 24 13.08 -7.79 4.04
N GLY A 25 13.28 -9.09 3.75
CA GLY A 25 13.60 -9.57 2.41
C GLY A 25 12.50 -9.24 1.40
N PHE A 26 11.24 -9.49 1.76
CA PHE A 26 10.09 -9.12 0.95
C PHE A 26 10.00 -7.61 0.73
N TYR A 27 10.18 -6.81 1.77
CA TYR A 27 10.18 -5.35 1.69
C TYR A 27 11.24 -4.83 0.73
N ILE A 28 12.48 -5.31 0.84
CA ILE A 28 13.58 -4.89 -0.04
C ILE A 28 13.28 -5.28 -1.48
N LEU A 29 12.79 -6.49 -1.72
CA LEU A 29 12.42 -6.96 -3.06
C LEU A 29 11.33 -6.07 -3.67
N MET A 30 10.23 -5.86 -2.95
CA MET A 30 9.11 -5.04 -3.40
C MET A 30 9.55 -3.59 -3.68
N MET A 31 10.32 -3.00 -2.76
CA MET A 31 10.82 -1.64 -2.90
C MET A 31 11.76 -1.50 -4.10
N SER A 32 12.63 -2.49 -4.34
CA SER A 32 13.53 -2.50 -5.49
C SER A 32 12.77 -2.53 -6.81
N VAL A 33 11.72 -3.34 -6.91
CA VAL A 33 10.84 -3.41 -8.08
C VAL A 33 10.16 -2.06 -8.33
N PHE A 34 9.60 -1.43 -7.30
CA PHE A 34 8.92 -0.15 -7.43
C PHE A 34 9.85 1.01 -7.78
N ILE A 35 11.05 1.08 -7.18
CA ILE A 35 12.07 2.06 -7.54
C ILE A 35 12.50 1.89 -9.00
N TYR A 36 12.61 0.65 -9.49
CA TYR A 36 12.97 0.39 -10.88
C TYR A 36 11.91 0.92 -11.87
N PHE A 37 10.62 0.69 -11.60
CA PHE A 37 9.54 1.13 -12.50
C PHE A 37 9.21 2.63 -12.37
N ALA A 38 9.38 3.24 -11.20
CA ALA A 38 8.99 4.64 -10.95
C ALA A 38 10.00 5.37 -10.03
N PRO A 39 11.25 5.58 -10.47
CA PRO A 39 12.30 6.15 -9.62
C PRO A 39 11.99 7.58 -9.19
N SER A 40 11.38 8.38 -10.06
CA SER A 40 11.00 9.78 -9.76
C SER A 40 9.92 9.91 -8.70
N VAL A 41 9.18 8.83 -8.40
CA VAL A 41 8.16 8.79 -7.36
C VAL A 41 8.76 8.29 -6.05
N PHE A 42 9.42 7.13 -6.07
CA PHE A 42 9.93 6.46 -4.87
C PHE A 42 11.25 7.00 -4.32
N LEU A 43 11.99 7.80 -5.09
CA LEU A 43 13.20 8.51 -4.59
C LEU A 43 12.93 9.98 -4.26
N ASN A 44 11.70 10.46 -4.46
CA ASN A 44 11.36 11.85 -4.22
C ASN A 44 10.82 12.06 -2.80
N ILE A 45 11.53 12.85 -2.00
CA ILE A 45 11.15 13.17 -0.61
C ILE A 45 9.77 13.84 -0.53
N GLY A 46 9.42 14.69 -1.50
CA GLY A 46 8.13 15.37 -1.54
C GLY A 46 6.95 14.41 -1.65
N MET A 47 7.12 13.28 -2.36
CA MET A 47 6.10 12.23 -2.41
C MET A 47 5.87 11.59 -1.04
N PHE A 48 6.94 11.28 -0.31
CA PHE A 48 6.81 10.76 1.05
C PHE A 48 6.15 11.77 1.98
N THR A 49 6.54 13.05 1.92
CA THR A 49 5.89 14.11 2.72
C THR A 49 4.40 14.21 2.43
N ALA A 50 4.00 14.21 1.16
CA ALA A 50 2.59 14.25 0.78
C ALA A 50 1.79 13.05 1.31
N VAL A 51 2.38 11.84 1.24
CA VAL A 51 1.78 10.62 1.79
C VAL A 51 1.70 10.69 3.32
N PHE A 52 2.78 11.06 4.02
CA PHE A 52 2.77 11.17 5.47
C PHE A 52 1.81 12.25 5.99
N LEU A 53 1.50 13.27 5.18
CA LEU A 53 0.49 14.28 5.52
C LEU A 53 -0.94 13.74 5.39
N SER A 54 -1.21 12.85 4.42
CA SER A 54 -2.55 12.28 4.20
C SER A 54 -2.82 11.04 5.06
N LEU A 55 -1.79 10.28 5.44
CA LEU A 55 -1.92 9.08 6.27
C LEU A 55 -2.68 9.28 7.59
N PRO A 56 -2.50 10.37 8.36
CA PRO A 56 -3.26 10.62 9.58
C PRO A 56 -4.78 10.61 9.38
N LEU A 57 -5.27 11.16 8.26
CA LEU A 57 -6.70 11.14 7.94
C LEU A 57 -7.19 9.70 7.74
N TYR A 58 -6.42 8.89 7.01
CA TYR A 58 -6.75 7.47 6.79
C TYR A 58 -6.63 6.63 8.06
N MET A 59 -5.71 6.96 8.98
CA MET A 59 -5.60 6.28 10.27
C MET A 59 -6.81 6.53 11.17
N ILE A 60 -7.34 7.76 11.19
CA ILE A 60 -8.58 8.09 11.94
C ILE A 60 -9.76 7.29 11.37
N MET A 61 -9.88 7.22 10.04
CA MET A 61 -10.88 6.39 9.36
C MET A 61 -10.71 4.90 9.70
N GLY A 62 -9.49 4.38 9.68
CA GLY A 62 -9.19 2.99 10.02
C GLY A 62 -9.52 2.64 11.47
N LEU A 63 -9.31 3.57 12.41
CA LEU A 63 -9.70 3.38 13.82
C LEU A 63 -11.21 3.18 13.97
N ALA A 64 -12.03 3.90 13.19
CA ALA A 64 -13.48 3.70 13.19
C ALA A 64 -13.86 2.28 12.68
N LEU A 65 -13.18 1.79 11.64
CA LEU A 65 -13.39 0.45 11.09
C LEU A 65 -13.05 -0.69 12.06
N VAL A 66 -12.17 -0.45 13.04
CA VAL A 66 -11.86 -1.46 14.07
C VAL A 66 -13.10 -1.83 14.86
N PHE A 67 -13.95 -0.87 15.23
CA PHE A 67 -15.18 -1.15 15.98
C PHE A 67 -16.17 -1.99 15.17
N VAL A 68 -16.29 -1.71 13.87
CA VAL A 68 -17.13 -2.49 12.94
C VAL A 68 -16.57 -3.90 12.78
N THR A 69 -15.26 -4.05 12.62
CA THR A 69 -14.62 -5.36 12.49
C THR A 69 -14.77 -6.18 13.78
N VAL A 70 -14.66 -5.54 14.95
CA VAL A 70 -14.82 -6.19 16.26
C VAL A 70 -16.26 -6.57 16.56
N SER A 71 -17.27 -5.87 16.01
CA SER A 71 -18.67 -6.28 16.12
C SER A 71 -19.00 -7.53 15.28
N GLY A 72 -18.04 -8.08 14.55
CA GLY A 72 -18.21 -9.23 13.67
C GLY A 72 -18.68 -8.85 12.26
N GLU A 73 -18.80 -7.56 11.97
CA GLU A 73 -19.15 -7.05 10.65
C GLU A 73 -17.87 -6.70 9.87
N ILE A 74 -17.69 -7.28 8.69
CA ILE A 74 -16.56 -6.94 7.83
C ILE A 74 -17.02 -5.88 6.83
N ASP A 75 -16.82 -4.60 7.15
CA ASP A 75 -17.08 -3.51 6.20
C ASP A 75 -15.88 -3.30 5.27
N LEU A 76 -15.92 -4.01 4.14
CA LEU A 76 -14.99 -3.82 3.01
C LEU A 76 -15.42 -2.71 2.05
N SER A 77 -16.66 -2.20 2.18
CA SER A 77 -17.22 -1.21 1.26
C SER A 77 -16.55 0.15 1.45
N PHE A 78 -16.36 0.58 2.69
CA PHE A 78 -15.79 1.87 3.00
C PHE A 78 -14.35 2.09 2.49
N PRO A 79 -13.36 1.21 2.80
CA PRO A 79 -12.01 1.37 2.26
C PRO A 79 -11.94 1.19 0.73
N SER A 80 -12.84 0.38 0.15
CA SER A 80 -12.84 0.16 -1.31
C SER A 80 -13.38 1.38 -2.09
N ILE A 81 -14.42 2.07 -1.58
CA ILE A 81 -14.93 3.31 -2.19
C ILE A 81 -13.87 4.42 -2.13
N LEU A 82 -13.17 4.56 -1.00
CA LEU A 82 -12.08 5.53 -0.88
C LEU A 82 -10.96 5.27 -1.91
N ALA A 83 -10.53 4.00 -2.06
CA ALA A 83 -9.51 3.65 -3.04
C ALA A 83 -9.98 3.90 -4.48
N LEU A 84 -11.23 3.56 -4.80
CA LEU A 84 -11.82 3.75 -6.12
C LEU A 84 -11.95 5.22 -6.49
N THR A 85 -12.43 6.07 -5.57
CA THR A 85 -12.57 7.52 -5.81
C THR A 85 -11.21 8.18 -6.05
N GLY A 86 -10.18 7.79 -5.29
CA GLY A 86 -8.80 8.23 -5.52
C GLY A 86 -8.23 7.79 -6.88
N LEU A 87 -8.54 6.56 -7.31
CA LEU A 87 -8.18 6.07 -8.64
C LEU A 87 -8.85 6.91 -9.74
N ILE A 88 -10.16 7.13 -9.65
CA ILE A 88 -10.91 7.93 -10.62
C ILE A 88 -10.39 9.37 -10.67
N PHE A 89 -10.07 9.97 -9.51
CA PHE A 89 -9.43 11.28 -9.47
C PHE A 89 -8.12 11.29 -10.25
N SER A 90 -7.22 10.33 -9.99
CA SER A 90 -5.92 10.24 -10.66
C SER A 90 -6.05 10.04 -12.17
N LEU A 91 -6.95 9.15 -12.60
CA LEU A 91 -7.19 8.88 -14.02
C LEU A 91 -7.77 10.08 -14.74
N THR A 92 -8.79 10.73 -14.15
CA THR A 92 -9.46 11.89 -14.74
C THR A 92 -8.53 13.10 -14.79
N LEU A 93 -7.70 13.30 -13.76
CA LEU A 93 -6.72 14.38 -13.72
C LEU A 93 -5.69 14.23 -14.84
N LYS A 94 -5.19 13.01 -15.09
CA LYS A 94 -4.30 12.74 -16.22
C LYS A 94 -4.99 12.86 -17.58
N ALA A 95 -6.25 12.44 -17.68
CA ALA A 95 -7.00 12.46 -18.93
C ALA A 95 -7.44 13.87 -19.36
N THR A 96 -7.53 14.82 -18.42
CA THR A 96 -8.06 16.18 -18.65
C THR A 96 -6.99 17.26 -18.52
N ASP A 97 -5.74 16.95 -18.90
CA ASP A 97 -4.61 17.90 -18.84
C ASP A 97 -4.47 18.61 -17.48
N PHE A 98 -4.60 17.85 -16.38
CA PHE A 98 -4.50 18.34 -15.00
C PHE A 98 -5.61 19.33 -14.57
N ASN A 99 -6.80 19.26 -15.19
CA ASN A 99 -7.96 20.00 -14.71
C ASN A 99 -8.49 19.43 -13.38
N PHE A 100 -8.13 20.10 -12.29
CA PHE A 100 -8.49 19.69 -10.92
C PHE A 100 -10.01 19.60 -10.70
N TRP A 101 -10.78 20.59 -11.16
CA TRP A 101 -12.22 20.66 -10.89
C TRP A 101 -12.99 19.51 -11.51
N LEU A 102 -12.60 19.10 -12.73
CA LEU A 102 -13.24 17.99 -13.41
C LEU A 102 -12.89 16.65 -12.74
N ALA A 103 -11.63 16.47 -12.35
CA ALA A 103 -11.20 15.29 -11.61
C ALA A 103 -11.86 15.17 -10.24
N PHE A 104 -12.00 16.30 -9.53
CA PHE A 104 -12.72 16.38 -8.26
C PHE A 104 -14.19 15.96 -8.45
N LEU A 105 -14.88 16.55 -9.43
CA LEU A 105 -16.29 16.24 -9.69
C LEU A 105 -16.50 14.76 -10.07
N ALA A 106 -15.65 14.21 -10.94
CA ALA A 106 -15.72 12.80 -11.33
C ALA A 106 -15.52 11.85 -10.14
N SER A 107 -14.53 12.15 -9.28
CA SER A 107 -14.29 11.36 -8.07
C SER A 107 -15.44 11.46 -7.07
N LEU A 108 -16.05 12.64 -6.92
CA LEU A 108 -17.18 12.87 -6.02
C LEU A 108 -18.43 12.12 -6.50
N ILE A 109 -18.74 12.19 -7.79
CA ILE A 109 -19.86 11.45 -8.40
C ILE A 109 -19.67 9.95 -8.20
N THR A 110 -18.45 9.44 -8.40
CA THR A 110 -18.15 8.02 -8.18
C THR A 110 -18.36 7.63 -6.72
N GLY A 111 -17.90 8.44 -5.77
CA GLY A 111 -18.07 8.18 -4.35
C GLY A 111 -19.54 8.16 -3.93
N VAL A 112 -20.33 9.13 -4.40
CA VAL A 112 -21.78 9.17 -4.15
C VAL A 112 -22.48 7.98 -4.80
N ALA A 113 -22.14 7.63 -6.04
CA ALA A 113 -22.78 6.53 -6.75
C ALA A 113 -22.49 5.16 -6.11
N CYS A 114 -21.29 4.96 -5.56
CA CYS A 114 -20.93 3.70 -4.90
C CYS A 114 -21.37 3.63 -3.42
N GLY A 115 -21.61 4.78 -2.78
CA GLY A 115 -22.03 4.86 -1.37
C GLY A 115 -23.53 5.00 -1.15
N LEU A 116 -24.33 5.14 -2.22
CA LEU A 116 -25.80 5.18 -2.17
C LEU A 116 -26.43 3.79 -2.05
#